data_AF-A0A957PLS9-F1
#
_entry.id   AF-A0A957PLS9-F1
#
_cell.length_a   1.000
_cell.length_b   1.000
_cell.length_c   1.000
_cell.angle_alpha   90.00
_cell.angle_beta   90.00
_cell.angle_gamma   90.00
#
_symmetry.space_group_name_H-M   'P 1'
#
loop_
_entity.id
_entity.type
_entity.pdbx_description
1 polymer ?
#
loop_
_entity_poly.entity_id
_entity_poly.type
_entity_poly.pdbx_seq_one_letter_code
_entity_poly.pdbx_strand_id
1 'polypeptide(L)'
;MATMQPYRVRTISEFHHLRGLPKPEHPLVSVVNLAELDHACMTESTATVLDFYSISIKQCLNGKFKYGQQEYDFDEGVMFFIAPGQV
;
A
#
# COMPACT_ATOMS: atom_id res chain seq x y z
N MET A 1 15.41 -22.61 -4.98
CA MET A 1 15.02 -21.19 -5.08
C MET A 1 14.53 -20.79 -3.70
N ALA A 2 15.20 -19.85 -3.02
CA ALA A 2 14.79 -19.45 -1.67
C ALA A 2 13.44 -18.74 -1.76
N THR A 3 12.40 -19.32 -1.15
CA THR A 3 11.09 -18.70 -1.02
C THR A 3 11.20 -17.60 0.01
N MET A 4 11.32 -16.36 -0.45
CA MET A 4 11.29 -15.21 0.44
C MET A 4 9.89 -15.11 1.04
N GLN A 5 9.77 -15.41 2.34
CA GLN A 5 8.47 -15.35 3.02
C GLN A 5 8.04 -13.88 3.12
N PRO A 6 6.79 -13.55 2.75
CA PRO A 6 6.29 -12.20 2.89
C PRO A 6 6.19 -11.81 4.37
N TYR A 7 6.51 -10.56 4.67
CA TYR A 7 6.28 -9.98 5.99
C TYR A 7 4.77 -9.76 6.17
N ARG A 8 4.20 -10.31 7.24
CA ARG A 8 2.75 -10.24 7.49
C ARG A 8 2.42 -9.18 8.54
N VAL A 9 1.71 -8.14 8.12
CA VAL A 9 1.22 -7.04 8.97
C VAL A 9 -0.18 -7.39 9.47
N ARG A 10 -0.32 -7.53 10.78
CA ARG A 10 -1.56 -8.02 11.40
C ARG A 10 -2.53 -6.91 11.79
N THR A 11 -2.01 -5.72 12.07
CA THR A 11 -2.81 -4.62 12.64
C THR A 11 -2.50 -3.27 12.01
N ILE A 12 -3.45 -2.34 12.11
CA ILE A 12 -3.27 -0.95 11.65
C ILE A 12 -2.15 -0.25 12.44
N SER A 13 -2.06 -0.46 13.75
CA SER A 13 -0.98 0.10 14.57
C SER A 13 0.41 -0.39 14.14
N GLU A 14 0.53 -1.66 13.77
CA GLU A 14 1.77 -2.23 13.23
C GLU A 14 2.12 -1.59 11.88
N PHE A 15 1.14 -1.42 10.99
CA PHE A 15 1.34 -0.72 9.72
C PHE A 15 1.85 0.71 9.95
N HIS A 16 1.26 1.46 10.89
CA HIS A 16 1.70 2.81 11.21
C HIS A 16 3.15 2.84 11.69
N HIS A 17 3.52 1.93 12.60
CA HIS A 17 4.90 1.82 13.09
C HIS A 17 5.89 1.50 11.97
N LEU A 18 5.56 0.55 11.09
CA LEU A 18 6.38 0.17 9.93
C LEU A 18 6.50 1.26 8.87
N ARG A 19 5.61 2.26 8.88
CA ARG A 19 5.60 3.35 7.89
C ARG A 19 6.04 4.69 8.47
N GLY A 20 6.50 4.72 9.72
CA GLY A 20 6.92 5.94 10.41
C GLY A 20 5.78 6.90 10.71
N LEU A 21 4.53 6.42 10.70
CA LEU A 21 3.35 7.23 10.94
C LEU A 21 3.08 7.41 12.45
N PRO A 22 2.40 8.49 12.86
CA PRO A 22 1.90 8.62 14.23
C PRO A 22 0.93 7.48 14.56
N LYS A 23 0.66 7.24 15.85
CA LYS A 23 -0.29 6.21 16.27
C LYS A 23 -1.66 6.46 15.62
N PRO A 24 -2.34 5.41 15.14
CA PRO A 24 -3.67 5.56 14.57
C PRO A 24 -4.64 6.08 15.65
N GLU A 25 -5.52 6.99 15.26
CA GLU A 25 -6.54 7.54 16.15
C GLU A 25 -7.62 6.50 16.51
N HIS A 26 -7.82 5.51 15.64
CA HIS A 26 -8.78 4.43 15.85
C HIS A 26 -8.15 3.05 15.57
N PRO A 27 -8.45 2.02 16.38
CA PRO A 27 -7.81 0.71 16.24
C PRO A 27 -8.23 -0.08 14.99
N LEU A 28 -9.41 0.21 14.40
CA LEU A 28 -9.99 -0.55 13.28
C LEU A 28 -10.03 0.20 11.94
N VAL A 29 -9.76 1.50 11.94
CA VAL A 29 -9.75 2.30 10.70
C VAL A 29 -8.72 3.40 10.83
N SER A 30 -8.01 3.68 9.76
CA SER A 30 -7.07 4.79 9.69
C SER A 30 -7.05 5.35 8.28
N VAL A 31 -6.90 6.66 8.20
CA VAL A 31 -6.73 7.39 6.94
C VAL A 31 -5.42 8.15 7.07
N VAL A 32 -4.53 7.96 6.10
CA VAL A 32 -3.19 8.52 6.12
C VAL A 32 -2.91 9.19 4.79
N ASN A 33 -2.15 10.27 4.83
CA ASN A 33 -1.65 10.91 3.63
C ASN A 33 -0.44 10.10 3.11
N LEU A 34 -0.55 9.49 1.93
CA LEU A 34 0.55 8.70 1.36
C LEU A 34 1.82 9.54 1.12
N ALA A 35 1.70 10.87 0.96
CA ALA A 35 2.84 11.76 0.80
C ALA A 35 3.68 11.91 2.09
N GLU A 36 3.13 11.56 3.24
CA GLU A 36 3.80 11.63 4.55
C GLU A 36 4.48 10.32 4.95
N LEU A 37 4.37 9.28 4.12
CA LEU A 37 5.02 8.00 4.37
C LEU A 37 6.54 8.13 4.23
N ASP A 38 7.27 7.65 5.24
CA ASP A 38 8.72 7.60 5.17
C ASP A 38 9.18 6.54 4.15
N HIS A 39 9.80 7.00 3.08
CA HIS A 39 10.31 6.15 2.01
C HIS A 39 11.55 5.35 2.46
N ALA A 40 12.28 5.81 3.48
CA ALA A 40 13.42 5.09 4.05
C ALA A 40 13.01 3.86 4.87
N CYS A 41 11.76 3.82 5.35
CA CYS A 41 11.21 2.67 6.08
C CYS A 41 10.74 1.54 5.15
N MET A 42 10.78 1.76 3.82
CA MET A 42 10.56 0.71 2.83
C MET A 42 11.80 -0.16 2.72
N THR A 43 11.92 -1.22 3.52
CA THR A 43 12.85 -2.30 3.17
C THR A 43 12.38 -2.94 1.87
N GLU A 44 12.95 -2.49 0.75
CA GLU A 44 12.56 -2.82 -0.64
C GLU A 44 12.61 -4.33 -0.98
N SER A 45 13.11 -5.16 -0.06
CA SER A 45 13.39 -6.55 -0.33
C SER A 45 12.25 -7.53 -0.01
N THR A 46 11.30 -7.21 0.88
CA THR A 46 10.31 -8.20 1.38
C THR A 46 8.88 -7.85 0.99
N ALA A 47 8.22 -8.74 0.24
CA ALA A 47 6.80 -8.64 -0.05
C ALA A 47 6.00 -8.52 1.27
N THR A 48 4.99 -7.66 1.30
CA THR A 48 4.18 -7.42 2.51
C THR A 48 2.77 -7.94 2.29
N VAL A 49 2.23 -8.70 3.24
CA VAL A 49 0.84 -9.16 3.26
C VAL A 49 0.11 -8.49 4.42
N LEU A 50 -1.08 -7.96 4.15
CA LEU A 50 -1.93 -7.32 5.16
C LEU A 50 -3.03 -8.29 5.63
N ASP A 51 -3.37 -8.27 6.92
CA ASP A 51 -4.54 -9.00 7.46
C ASP A 51 -5.82 -8.15 7.53
N PHE A 52 -5.79 -6.97 6.90
CA PHE A 52 -6.90 -6.03 6.83
C PHE A 52 -7.02 -5.48 5.40
N TYR A 53 -8.18 -4.89 5.09
CA TYR A 53 -8.40 -4.25 3.80
C TYR A 53 -7.60 -2.94 3.71
N SER A 54 -6.99 -2.69 2.55
CA SER A 54 -6.33 -1.42 2.26
C SER A 54 -6.88 -0.84 0.96
N ILE A 55 -7.23 0.44 1.02
CA ILE A 55 -7.62 1.24 -0.14
C ILE A 55 -6.62 2.39 -0.24
N SER A 56 -5.96 2.54 -1.38
CA SER A 56 -5.02 3.65 -1.59
C SER A 56 -5.30 4.35 -2.89
N ILE A 57 -5.24 5.68 -2.87
CA ILE A 57 -5.31 6.53 -4.04
C ILE A 57 -3.88 6.97 -4.37
N LYS A 58 -3.41 6.66 -5.57
CA LYS A 58 -2.11 7.14 -6.06
C LYS A 58 -2.36 8.00 -7.28
N GLN A 59 -1.90 9.25 -7.23
CA GLN A 59 -1.86 10.09 -8.43
C GLN A 59 -0.73 9.59 -9.31
N CYS A 60 -1.05 9.21 -10.54
CA CYS A 60 -0.04 8.88 -11.53
C CYS A 60 0.50 10.19 -12.11
N LEU A 61 1.72 10.57 -11.70
CA LEU A 61 2.45 11.66 -12.33
C LEU A 61 2.97 11.15 -13.69
N ASN A 62 2.13 11.28 -14.72
CA ASN A 62 2.38 10.95 -16.12
C ASN A 62 2.54 9.45 -16.42
N GLY A 63 1.46 8.80 -16.87
CA GLY A 63 1.57 7.43 -17.38
C GLY A 63 0.31 6.89 -18.03
N LYS A 64 0.34 6.75 -19.36
CA LYS A 64 -0.63 5.91 -20.08
C LYS A 64 -0.34 4.45 -19.75
N PHE A 65 -1.21 3.80 -18.98
CA PHE A 65 -1.12 2.37 -18.73
C PHE A 65 -2.03 1.62 -19.70
N LYS A 66 -1.50 0.58 -20.34
CA LYS A 66 -2.32 -0.36 -21.11
C LYS A 66 -2.93 -1.39 -20.17
N TYR A 67 -4.26 -1.44 -20.14
CA TYR A 67 -5.00 -2.51 -19.50
C TYR A 67 -5.86 -3.22 -20.56
N GLY A 68 -5.54 -4.48 -20.85
CA GLY A 68 -6.11 -5.19 -21.99
C GLY A 68 -5.66 -4.58 -23.33
N GLN A 69 -6.61 -4.31 -24.24
CA GLN A 69 -6.34 -3.70 -25.54
C GLN A 69 -6.48 -2.17 -25.57
N GLN A 70 -6.86 -1.54 -24.46
CA GLN A 70 -7.08 -0.09 -24.39
C GLN A 70 -6.00 0.60 -23.55
N GLU A 71 -5.58 1.78 -24.03
CA GLU A 71 -4.85 2.75 -23.20
C GLU A 71 -5.88 3.43 -22.31
N TYR A 72 -5.72 3.27 -21.00
CA TYR A 72 -6.50 4.00 -20.03
C TYR A 72 -5.73 5.25 -19.63
N ASP A 73 -6.47 6.35 -19.59
CA ASP A 73 -6.01 7.59 -18.99
C ASP A 73 -6.12 7.44 -17.46
N PHE A 74 -4.98 7.50 -16.80
CA PHE A 74 -4.87 7.49 -15.34
C PHE A 74 -4.34 8.82 -14.82
N ASP A 75 -4.45 9.89 -15.61
CA ASP A 75 -3.94 11.22 -15.27
C ASP A 75 -4.66 11.79 -14.02
N GLU A 76 -5.89 11.35 -13.74
CA GLU A 76 -6.64 11.72 -12.51
C GLU A 76 -6.32 10.81 -11.30
N GLY A 77 -5.46 9.81 -11.48
CA GLY A 77 -5.03 8.88 -10.43
C GLY A 77 -5.75 7.53 -10.44
N VAL A 78 -5.25 6.61 -9.61
CA VAL A 78 -5.70 5.21 -9.55
C VAL A 78 -6.06 4.84 -8.12
N MET A 79 -7.13 4.07 -7.96
CA MET A 79 -7.48 3.41 -6.71
C MET A 79 -6.97 1.97 -6.70
N PHE A 80 -6.25 1.59 -5.66
CA PHE A 80 -5.85 0.21 -5.39
C PHE A 80 -6.65 -0.34 -4.22
N PHE A 81 -7.17 -1.55 -4.39
CA PHE A 81 -7.92 -2.28 -3.38
C PHE A 81 -7.18 -3.58 -3.08
N ILE A 82 -6.81 -3.78 -1.82
CA ILE A 82 -6.09 -4.97 -1.36
C ILE A 82 -6.95 -5.64 -0.30
N ALA A 83 -7.31 -6.91 -0.53
CA ALA A 83 -7.98 -7.73 0.46
C ALA A 83 -6.97 -8.36 1.44
N PRO A 84 -7.40 -8.73 2.66
CA PRO A 84 -6.56 -9.49 3.58
C PRO A 84 -5.95 -10.74 2.93
N GLY A 85 -4.65 -10.96 3.12
CA GLY A 85 -3.93 -12.13 2.60
C GLY A 85 -3.41 -12.00 1.16
N GLN A 86 -3.71 -10.88 0.47
CA GLN A 86 -3.21 -10.64 -0.88
C GLN A 86 -1.73 -10.19 -0.86
N VAL A 87 -0.94 -10.70 -1.82
CA VAL A 87 0.49 -10.38 -2.06
C VAL A 87 0.60 -9.50 -3.30
#